data_AF-A0A2W0CF00-F1
#
_entry.id   AF-A0A2W0CF00-F1
#
_cell.length_a   1.000
_cell.length_b   1.000
_cell.length_c   1.000
_cell.angle_alpha   90.00
_cell.angle_beta   90.00
_cell.angle_gamma   90.00
#
_symmetry.space_group_name_H-M   'P 1'
#
loop_
_entity.id
_entity.type
_entity.pdbx_description
1 polymer ?
#
loop_
_entity_poly.entity_id
_entity_poly.type
_entity_poly.pdbx_seq_one_letter_code
_entity_poly.pdbx_strand_id
1 'polypeptide(L)' 'MTDVEILNRVIKGEVVGCPFCGEILAYQTVEQGLPPAVICPNGDYRLKINISSGNLLDRLGLNSKEK' A
#
# COMPACT_ATOMS: atom_id res chain seq x y z
N MET A 1 0.23 -13.84 1.08
CA MET A 1 -0.20 -12.47 0.74
C MET A 1 1.01 -11.58 0.85
N THR A 2 1.43 -10.95 -0.26
CA THR A 2 2.62 -10.08 -0.29
C THR A 2 2.24 -8.64 0.03
N ASP A 3 3.22 -7.83 0.40
CA ASP A 3 3.08 -6.38 0.61
C ASP A 3 2.44 -5.67 -0.61
N VAL A 4 2.85 -6.04 -1.83
CA VAL A 4 2.28 -5.50 -3.08
C VAL A 4 0.78 -5.81 -3.22
N GLU A 5 0.34 -7.03 -2.89
CA GLU A 5 -1.08 -7.39 -2.94
C GLU A 5 -1.91 -6.58 -1.94
N ILE A 6 -1.40 -6.44 -0.71
CA ILE A 6 -2.05 -5.65 0.34
C ILE A 6 -2.20 -4.20 -0.12
N LEU A 7 -1.13 -3.63 -0.65
CA LEU A 7 -1.10 -2.24 -1.11
C LEU A 7 -2.04 -2.02 -2.31
N ASN A 8 -2.09 -2.94 -3.27
CA ASN A 8 -3.00 -2.87 -4.41
C ASN A 8 -4.48 -2.92 -3.98
N ARG A 9 -4.82 -3.83 -3.06
CA ARG A 9 -6.16 -3.94 -2.49
C ARG A 9 -6.56 -2.69 -1.70
N VAL A 10 -5.68 -2.19 -0.83
CA VAL A 10 -5.95 -0.98 -0.04
C VAL A 10 -6.10 0.25 -0.94
N ILE A 11 -5.28 0.41 -2.00
CA ILE A 11 -5.41 1.51 -2.96
C ILE A 11 -6.74 1.43 -3.74
N LYS A 12 -7.23 0.23 -4.01
CA LYS A 12 -8.56 0.01 -4.62
C LYS A 12 -9.72 0.33 -3.68
N GLY A 13 -9.44 0.64 -2.41
CA GLY A 13 -10.45 0.85 -1.38
C GLY A 13 -11.01 -0.45 -0.78
N GLU A 14 -10.35 -1.60 -1.02
CA GLU A 14 -10.73 -2.85 -0.36
C GLU A 14 -10.26 -2.87 1.09
N VAL A 15 -11.07 -3.50 1.94
CA VAL A 15 -10.75 -3.75 3.34
C VAL A 15 -9.78 -4.92 3.42
N VAL A 16 -8.54 -4.64 3.82
CA VAL A 16 -7.50 -5.66 3.97
C VAL A 16 -7.19 -5.89 5.43
N GLY A 17 -7.25 -7.16 5.86
CA GLY A 17 -6.80 -7.57 7.18
C GLY A 17 -5.28 -7.67 7.24
N CYS A 18 -4.71 -7.29 8.38
CA CYS A 18 -3.30 -7.44 8.69
C CYS A 18 -2.95 -8.93 8.70
N PRO A 19 -1.90 -9.36 7.99
CA PRO A 19 -1.51 -10.77 7.97
C PRO A 19 -0.94 -11.28 9.30
N PHE A 20 -0.61 -10.37 10.24
CA PHE A 20 -0.01 -10.71 11.54
C PHE A 20 -1.06 -10.86 12.65
N CYS A 21 -1.98 -9.90 12.77
CA CYS A 21 -2.98 -9.88 13.85
C CYS A 21 -4.43 -10.06 13.36
N GLY A 22 -4.68 -10.02 12.05
CA GLY A 22 -6.03 -10.13 11.47
C GLY A 22 -6.84 -8.83 11.49
N GLU A 23 -6.36 -7.77 12.14
CA GLU A 23 -7.07 -6.49 12.23
C GLU A 23 -7.09 -5.71 10.92
N ILE A 24 -8.13 -4.89 10.72
CA ILE A 24 -8.29 -4.10 9.48
C ILE A 24 -7.16 -3.06 9.38
N LEU A 25 -6.46 -3.08 8.26
CA LEU A 25 -5.43 -2.09 7.94
C LEU A 25 -6.07 -0.73 7.67
N ALA A 26 -5.51 0.31 8.29
CA ALA A 26 -5.92 1.69 8.08
C ALA A 26 -5.05 2.34 7.00
N TYR A 27 -5.70 2.93 6.02
CA TYR A 27 -5.04 3.77 5.02
C TYR A 27 -4.82 5.17 5.61
N GLN A 28 -3.57 5.53 5.84
CA GLN A 28 -3.16 6.87 6.20
C GLN A 28 -3.05 7.69 4.92
N THR A 29 -4.01 8.60 4.74
CA THR A 29 -4.07 9.55 3.63
C THR A 29 -2.92 10.56 3.72
N VAL A 30 -2.59 11.15 2.57
CA VAL A 30 -1.56 12.19 2.44
C VAL A 30 -2.04 13.47 3.12
N GLU A 31 -1.68 13.68 4.38
CA GLU A 31 -1.80 15.00 5.01
C GLU A 31 -0.50 15.78 4.76
N GLN A 32 -0.65 16.97 4.18
CA GLN A 32 0.38 17.96 3.82
C GLN A 32 1.84 17.51 4.01
N GLY A 33 2.42 16.91 2.97
CA GLY A 33 3.86 16.61 2.90
C GLY A 33 4.30 15.24 3.40
N LEU A 34 3.41 14.44 3.99
CA LEU A 34 3.71 13.04 4.33
C LEU A 34 3.23 12.07 3.23
N PRO A 35 4.08 11.12 2.80
CA PRO A 35 3.64 10.09 1.86
C PRO A 35 2.56 9.21 2.51
N PRO A 36 1.58 8.71 1.74
CA PRO A 36 0.55 7.85 2.28
C PRO A 36 1.16 6.55 2.79
N ALA A 37 0.48 5.89 3.71
CA ALA A 37 0.95 4.63 4.26
C ALA A 37 -0.23 3.74 4.64
N VAL A 38 -0.01 2.43 4.59
CA VAL A 38 -0.92 1.45 5.18
C VAL A 38 -0.37 1.09 6.55
N ILE A 39 -1.14 1.33 7.59
CA ILE A 39 -0.74 1.03 8.97
C ILE A 39 -1.72 0.06 9.60
N CYS A 40 -1.21 -0.89 10.39
CA CYS A 40 -2.04 -1.69 11.26
C CYS A 40 -2.26 -0.95 12.58
N PRO A 41 -3.50 -0.85 13.07
CA PRO A 41 -3.80 -0.21 14.36
C PRO A 41 -3.11 -0.87 15.56
N ASN A 42 -2.80 -2.17 15.52
CA ASN A 42 -1.99 -2.83 16.55
C ASN A 42 -0.51 -2.40 16.57
N GLY A 43 0.01 -1.83 15.47
CA GLY A 43 1.43 -1.49 15.35
C GLY A 43 2.34 -2.62 14.83
N ASP A 44 1.83 -3.86 14.71
CA ASP A 44 2.59 -5.00 14.17
C ASP A 44 2.92 -4.92 12.67
N TYR A 45 2.28 -4.01 11.94
CA TYR A 45 2.47 -3.89 10.49
C TYR A 45 2.40 -2.44 10.00
N ARG A 46 3.36 -2.05 9.18
CA ARG A 46 3.42 -0.73 8.53
C ARG A 46 4.03 -0.82 7.15
N LEU A 47 3.32 -0.31 6.16
CA LEU A 47 3.72 -0.26 4.78
C LEU A 47 3.73 1.19 4.29
N LYS A 48 4.91 1.77 4.07
CA LYS A 48 5.04 3.13 3.54
C LYS A 48 4.81 3.12 2.03
N ILE A 49 3.87 3.90 1.52
CA ILE A 49 3.66 4.06 0.08
C ILE A 49 4.61 5.17 -0.36
N ASN A 50 5.79 4.79 -0.85
CA ASN A 50 6.75 5.76 -1.32
C ASN A 50 6.29 6.31 -2.68
N ILE A 51 5.52 7.41 -2.67
CA ILE A 51 5.19 8.16 -3.87
C ILE A 51 6.42 9.00 -4.25
N SER A 52 7.46 8.36 -4.79
CA SER A 52 8.42 9.09 -5.60
C SER A 52 7.67 9.55 -6.85
N SER A 53 7.49 10.86 -7.01
CA SER A 53 6.75 11.55 -8.08
C SER A 53 7.21 11.25 -9.52
N GLY A 54 8.05 10.24 -9.75
CA GLY A 54 8.46 9.76 -11.07
C GLY A 54 8.35 8.25 -11.29
N ASN A 55 7.80 7.45 -10.36
CA ASN A 55 7.85 5.99 -10.50
C ASN A 55 6.59 5.22 -10.01
N LEU A 56 5.65 5.87 -9.31
CA LEU A 56 4.42 5.19 -8.86
C LEU A 56 3.47 4.89 -10.02
N LEU A 57 3.40 5.77 -11.04
CA LEU A 57 2.62 5.51 -12.25
C LEU A 57 3.22 4.37 -13.11
N ASP A 58 4.55 4.20 -13.11
CA ASP A 58 5.24 3.17 -13.88
C ASP A 58 5.04 1.76 -13.27
N ARG A 59 4.87 1.69 -11.95
CA ARG A 59 4.75 0.43 -11.20
C ARG A 59 3.33 -0.05 -10.96
N LEU A 60 2.33 0.82 -11.08
CA LEU A 60 0.91 0.46 -10.95
C LEU A 60 0.32 -0.16 -12.24
N GLY A 61 1.15 -0.36 -13.28
CA GLY A 61 0.96 -1.40 -14.31
C GLY A 61 1.80 -1.23 -15.59
N LEU A 62 2.11 -2.35 -16.27
CA LEU A 62 2.24 -2.46 -17.74
C LEU A 62 3.63 -2.39 -18.41
N ASN A 63 4.73 -2.78 -17.77
CA ASN A 63 5.87 -3.26 -18.57
C ASN A 63 5.66 -4.74 -18.94
N SER A 64 4.71 -4.99 -19.83
CA SER A 64 4.72 -6.19 -20.66
C SER A 64 5.92 -6.09 -21.60
N LYS A 65 7.13 -6.33 -21.09
CA LYS A 65 8.24 -6.76 -21.94
C LYS A 65 8.31 -8.27 -21.86
N GLU A 66 7.37 -8.90 -22.56
CA GLU A 66 7.65 -10.19 -23.18
C GLU A 66 8.85 -9.98 -24.11
N LYS A 67 9.98 -10.60 -23.77
CA LYS A 67 10.94 -11.06 -24.76
C LYS A 67 11.74 -12.23 -24.21
#